data_AF-A0A6B2LNI3-F1
#
_entry.id   AF-A0A6B2LNI3-F1
#
_cell.length_a   1.000
_cell.length_b   1.000
_cell.length_c   1.000
_cell.angle_alpha   90.00
_cell.angle_beta   90.00
_cell.angle_gamma   90.00
#
_symmetry.space_group_name_H-M   'P 1'
#
loop_
_entity.id
_entity.type
_entity.pdbx_description
1 polymer ?
#
loop_
_entity_poly.entity_id
_entity_poly.type
_entity_poly.pdbx_seq_one_letter_code
_entity_poly.pdbx_strand_id
1 'polypeptide(L)'
;MSILSKGGLREALLDFVHNEKPVWGTCAGLILLSKGVPGRDSALEKLDALDVEVERNYYGRQLESFQGPIELTGALKSSHKDYQEVQEMVFIRAPGISKIGEGVHVLATRTTSSGTQQAVAVQQGNIIGTTFHPELSESWDWHHYFLHLTIQHSRQVTVT
;
A
#
# COMPACT_ATOMS: atom_id res chain seq x y z
N MET A 1 -3.37 -2.74 -25.61
CA MET A 1 -2.15 -1.99 -25.25
C MET A 1 -2.45 -1.26 -23.94
N SER A 2 -1.69 -1.54 -22.88
CA SER A 2 -1.87 -0.95 -21.55
C SER A 2 -1.63 0.56 -21.58
N ILE A 3 -2.16 1.31 -20.61
CA ILE A 3 -1.78 2.73 -20.43
C ILE A 3 -0.31 2.85 -20.01
N LEU A 4 0.20 1.87 -19.25
CA LEU A 4 1.59 1.83 -18.79
C LEU A 4 2.58 1.73 -19.96
N SER A 5 2.21 1.01 -21.02
CA SER A 5 3.06 0.82 -22.19
C SER A 5 3.02 2.02 -23.17
N LYS A 6 2.34 3.12 -22.82
CA LYS A 6 2.25 4.31 -23.68
C LYS A 6 3.28 5.36 -23.24
N GLY A 7 4.00 5.89 -24.23
CA GLY A 7 4.84 7.08 -24.03
C GLY A 7 5.99 6.92 -23.04
N GLY A 8 6.48 5.70 -22.80
CA GLY A 8 7.58 5.43 -21.85
C GLY A 8 7.20 5.55 -20.37
N LEU A 9 5.89 5.58 -20.05
CA LEU A 9 5.42 5.79 -18.68
C LEU A 9 5.90 4.67 -17.74
N ARG A 10 5.89 3.41 -18.21
CA ARG A 10 6.33 2.27 -17.41
C ARG A 10 7.79 2.40 -16.99
N GLU A 11 8.66 2.75 -17.92
CA GLU A 11 10.10 2.93 -17.68
C GLU A 11 10.33 4.06 -16.70
N ALA A 12 9.67 5.21 -16.88
CA ALA A 12 9.76 6.33 -15.96
C ALA A 12 9.28 5.99 -14.55
N LEU A 13 8.24 5.16 -14.41
CA LEU A 13 7.76 4.68 -13.11
C LEU A 13 8.74 3.69 -12.47
N LEU A 14 9.30 2.75 -13.24
CA LEU A 14 10.33 1.83 -12.74
C LEU A 14 11.55 2.60 -12.22
N ASP A 15 12.01 3.58 -12.99
CA ASP A 15 13.11 4.45 -12.57
C ASP A 15 12.71 5.22 -11.29
N PHE A 16 11.51 5.81 -11.24
CA PHE A 16 11.09 6.56 -10.06
C PHE A 16 11.07 5.71 -8.80
N VAL A 17 10.49 4.51 -8.88
CA VAL A 17 10.28 3.66 -7.71
C VAL A 17 11.58 3.00 -7.24
N HIS A 18 12.50 2.66 -8.16
CA HIS A 18 13.80 2.08 -7.79
C HIS A 18 14.86 3.11 -7.38
N ASN A 19 14.63 4.41 -7.62
CA ASN A 19 15.53 5.49 -7.18
C ASN A 19 15.27 5.95 -5.73
N GLU A 20 14.81 5.05 -4.85
CA GLU A 20 14.56 5.30 -3.42
C GLU A 20 13.67 6.52 -3.10
N LYS A 21 12.86 6.98 -4.06
CA LYS A 21 11.88 8.05 -3.83
C LYS A 21 10.63 7.51 -3.14
N PRO A 22 10.12 8.18 -2.09
CA PRO A 22 8.94 7.68 -1.39
C PRO A 22 7.74 7.54 -2.32
N VAL A 23 7.08 6.39 -2.27
CA VAL A 23 5.96 6.02 -3.14
C VAL A 23 4.84 5.44 -2.29
N TRP A 24 3.60 5.81 -2.60
CA TRP A 24 2.43 5.26 -1.92
C TRP A 24 1.44 4.70 -2.93
N GLY A 25 1.27 3.37 -2.91
CA GLY A 25 0.25 2.69 -3.69
C GLY A 25 -1.02 2.47 -2.88
N THR A 26 -2.09 3.18 -3.23
CA THR A 26 -3.42 2.98 -2.65
C THR A 26 -4.28 2.09 -3.56
N CYS A 27 -4.94 1.08 -3.00
CA CYS A 27 -5.84 0.16 -3.72
C CYS A 27 -5.20 -0.44 -5.00
N ALA A 28 -5.57 0.05 -6.20
CA ALA A 28 -4.98 -0.38 -7.45
C ALA A 28 -3.48 -0.05 -7.58
N GLY A 29 -3.02 1.02 -6.93
CA GLY A 29 -1.60 1.36 -6.83
C GLY A 29 -0.80 0.30 -6.08
N LEU A 30 -1.37 -0.30 -5.02
CA LEU A 30 -0.74 -1.44 -4.33
C LEU A 30 -0.60 -2.64 -5.26
N ILE A 31 -1.61 -2.95 -6.07
CA ILE A 31 -1.52 -4.04 -7.07
C ILE A 31 -0.36 -3.77 -8.05
N LEU A 32 -0.23 -2.51 -8.51
CA LEU A 32 0.83 -2.12 -9.44
C LEU A 32 2.23 -2.25 -8.83
N LEU A 33 2.40 -1.88 -7.56
CA LEU A 33 3.70 -1.98 -6.86
C LEU A 33 4.06 -3.40 -6.43
N SER A 34 3.06 -4.26 -6.20
CA SER A 34 3.26 -5.63 -5.70
C SER A 34 4.11 -6.50 -6.64
N LYS A 35 4.62 -7.59 -6.09
CA LYS A 35 5.34 -8.60 -6.84
C LYS A 35 4.43 -9.37 -7.79
N GLY A 36 4.90 -9.61 -9.00
CA GLY A 36 4.25 -10.45 -9.99
C GLY A 36 4.34 -11.93 -9.61
N VAL A 37 3.22 -12.64 -9.68
CA VAL A 37 3.21 -14.11 -9.56
C VAL A 37 3.11 -14.71 -10.97
N PRO A 38 4.16 -15.41 -11.45
CA PRO A 38 4.16 -16.06 -12.76
C PRO A 38 2.94 -16.97 -12.95
N GLY A 39 2.27 -16.86 -14.10
CA GLY A 39 1.07 -17.65 -14.44
C GLY A 39 -0.25 -17.15 -13.83
N ARG A 40 -0.21 -16.30 -12.80
CA ARG A 40 -1.40 -15.67 -12.19
C ARG A 40 -1.61 -14.23 -12.68
N ASP A 41 -0.53 -13.49 -12.83
CA ASP A 41 -0.54 -12.04 -13.12
C ASP A 41 -0.16 -11.69 -14.56
N SER A 42 -0.17 -12.66 -15.48
CA SER A 42 0.34 -12.49 -16.86
C SER A 42 -0.35 -11.40 -17.70
N ALA A 43 -1.47 -10.86 -17.23
CA ALA A 43 -2.21 -9.77 -17.90
C ALA A 43 -1.89 -8.37 -17.35
N LEU A 44 -1.21 -8.25 -16.21
CA LEU A 44 -0.94 -6.98 -15.52
C LEU A 44 0.57 -6.77 -15.40
N GLU A 45 1.06 -5.68 -15.99
CA GLU A 45 2.45 -5.25 -15.86
C GLU A 45 2.65 -4.61 -14.49
N LYS A 46 3.18 -5.39 -13.54
CA LYS A 46 3.57 -4.89 -12.22
C LYS A 46 4.97 -4.24 -12.26
N LEU A 47 5.27 -3.47 -11.22
CA LEU A 47 6.54 -2.78 -11.04
C LEU A 47 7.53 -3.56 -10.15
N ASP A 48 7.09 -4.62 -9.47
CA ASP A 48 7.92 -5.48 -8.60
C ASP A 48 8.71 -4.69 -7.53
N ALA A 49 8.12 -3.60 -7.04
CA ALA A 49 8.77 -2.65 -6.14
C ALA A 49 8.51 -2.92 -4.66
N LEU A 50 7.46 -3.68 -4.35
CA LEU A 50 7.05 -4.04 -3.00
C LEU A 50 6.92 -5.56 -2.93
N ASP A 51 7.71 -6.23 -2.06
CA ASP A 51 7.79 -7.69 -1.94
C ASP A 51 6.56 -8.27 -1.21
N VAL A 52 5.39 -8.07 -1.81
CA VAL A 52 4.11 -8.60 -1.37
C VAL A 52 3.39 -9.25 -2.55
N GLU A 53 2.64 -10.31 -2.28
CA GLU A 53 1.71 -10.88 -3.25
C GLU A 53 0.29 -10.35 -2.94
N VAL A 54 -0.43 -9.94 -3.98
CA VAL A 54 -1.70 -9.24 -3.84
C VAL A 54 -2.76 -9.89 -4.72
N GLU A 55 -3.92 -10.17 -4.12
CA GLU A 55 -5.08 -10.75 -4.79
C GLU A 55 -6.11 -9.67 -5.11
N ARG A 56 -6.59 -9.64 -6.35
CA ARG A 56 -7.61 -8.69 -6.79
C ARG A 56 -8.99 -9.10 -6.30
N ASN A 57 -9.80 -8.12 -5.88
CA ASN A 57 -11.18 -8.33 -5.41
C ASN A 57 -11.27 -9.39 -4.31
N TYR A 58 -10.35 -9.33 -3.34
CA TYR A 58 -10.22 -10.32 -2.28
C TYR A 58 -11.50 -10.51 -1.45
N TYR A 59 -12.24 -9.41 -1.22
CA TYR A 59 -13.48 -9.40 -0.45
C TYR A 59 -14.73 -9.84 -1.25
N GLY A 60 -14.58 -10.34 -2.49
CA GLY A 60 -15.66 -10.97 -3.25
C GLY A 60 -16.23 -10.17 -4.43
N ARG A 61 -17.36 -10.65 -4.98
CA ARG A 61 -17.95 -10.13 -6.22
C ARG A 61 -18.78 -8.86 -5.97
N GLN A 62 -18.21 -7.72 -6.35
CA GLN A 62 -18.86 -6.49 -6.81
C GLN A 62 -19.82 -5.70 -5.87
N LEU A 63 -20.20 -6.19 -4.67
CA LEU A 63 -21.14 -5.46 -3.79
C LEU A 63 -20.65 -5.11 -2.37
N GLU A 64 -19.49 -5.57 -1.93
CA GLU A 64 -19.00 -5.24 -0.59
C GLU A 64 -17.94 -4.13 -0.64
N SER A 65 -18.31 -2.98 -1.22
CA SER A 65 -17.68 -1.74 -0.77
C SER A 65 -18.13 -1.53 0.67
N PHE A 66 -17.20 -1.48 1.61
CA PHE A 66 -17.53 -1.32 3.01
C PHE A 66 -16.62 -0.30 3.66
N GLN A 67 -17.11 0.24 4.76
CA GLN A 67 -16.31 0.97 5.72
C GLN A 67 -16.06 0.05 6.91
N GLY A 68 -14.84 0.02 7.43
CA GLY A 68 -14.50 -0.89 8.51
C GLY A 68 -13.29 -0.46 9.33
N PRO A 69 -13.20 -0.93 10.57
CA PRO A 69 -12.09 -0.59 11.45
C PRO A 69 -10.82 -1.29 10.99
N ILE A 70 -9.72 -0.57 11.12
CA ILE A 70 -8.35 -1.07 11.03
C ILE A 70 -7.62 -0.73 12.32
N GLU A 71 -6.66 -1.56 12.68
CA GLU A 71 -5.82 -1.38 13.86
C GLU A 71 -4.41 -1.03 13.41
N LEU A 72 -3.88 0.11 13.87
CA LEU A 72 -2.51 0.52 13.59
C LEU A 72 -1.52 -0.39 14.31
N THR A 73 -0.42 -0.69 13.64
CA THR A 73 0.64 -1.56 14.13
C THR A 73 2.02 -0.92 13.97
N GLY A 74 2.99 -1.44 14.71
CA GLY A 74 4.41 -1.17 14.51
C GLY A 74 4.80 0.31 14.43
N ALA A 75 5.48 0.66 13.33
CA ALA A 75 6.08 1.97 13.13
C ALA A 75 5.06 3.11 13.07
N LEU A 76 3.89 2.88 12.46
CA LEU A 76 2.87 3.91 12.33
C LEU A 76 2.19 4.22 13.67
N LYS A 77 1.90 3.19 14.47
CA LYS A 77 1.39 3.37 15.84
C LYS A 77 2.34 4.19 16.72
N SER A 78 3.63 4.11 16.45
CA SER A 78 4.68 4.78 17.25
C SER A 78 5.13 6.12 16.66
N SER A 79 4.68 6.49 15.46
CA SER A 79 5.23 7.65 14.73
C SER A 79 4.66 8.98 15.23
N HIS A 80 3.43 8.98 15.73
CA HIS A 80 2.80 10.17 16.30
C HIS A 80 1.85 9.81 17.45
N LYS A 81 1.99 10.48 18.60
CA LYS A 81 1.20 10.17 19.81
C LYS A 81 -0.30 10.40 19.65
N ASP A 82 -0.68 11.25 18.69
CA ASP A 82 -2.07 11.66 18.47
C ASP A 82 -2.79 10.81 17.42
N TYR A 83 -2.11 9.83 16.80
CA TYR A 83 -2.77 8.94 15.84
C TYR A 83 -3.74 8.02 16.54
N GLN A 84 -4.95 7.94 16.01
CA GLN A 84 -5.97 7.03 16.53
C GLN A 84 -5.53 5.59 16.24
N GLU A 85 -5.44 4.76 17.29
CA GLU A 85 -5.00 3.36 17.16
C GLU A 85 -5.96 2.53 16.30
N VAL A 86 -7.26 2.82 16.40
CA VAL A 86 -8.29 2.21 15.56
C VAL A 86 -8.86 3.27 14.65
N GLN A 87 -8.87 3.01 13.35
CA GLN A 87 -9.32 3.97 12.34
C GLN A 87 -10.35 3.34 11.42
N GLU A 88 -11.36 4.11 11.07
CA GLU A 88 -12.42 3.65 10.19
C GLU A 88 -12.05 3.96 8.73
N MET A 89 -11.83 2.92 7.91
CA MET A 89 -11.30 3.05 6.55
C MET A 89 -12.26 2.54 5.49
N VAL A 90 -12.16 3.12 4.29
CA VAL A 90 -13.03 2.81 3.15
C VAL A 90 -12.38 1.79 2.22
N PHE A 91 -13.04 0.67 1.97
CA PHE A 91 -12.59 -0.42 1.11
C PHE A 91 -13.52 -0.54 -0.09
N ILE A 92 -13.05 -0.23 -1.30
CA ILE A 92 -13.85 -0.28 -2.53
C ILE A 92 -13.21 -1.27 -3.47
N ARG A 93 -13.85 -2.44 -3.66
CA ARG A 93 -13.28 -3.57 -4.44
C ARG A 93 -11.82 -3.85 -4.05
N ALA A 94 -11.55 -3.74 -2.75
CA ALA A 94 -10.19 -3.70 -2.23
C ALA A 94 -9.44 -5.00 -2.56
N PRO A 95 -8.15 -4.89 -2.89
CA PRO A 95 -7.29 -6.06 -2.97
C PRO A 95 -7.02 -6.65 -1.57
N GLY A 96 -6.50 -7.87 -1.52
CA GLY A 96 -6.01 -8.53 -0.31
C GLY A 96 -4.53 -8.85 -0.43
N ILE A 97 -3.78 -8.69 0.66
CA ILE A 97 -2.36 -9.05 0.73
C ILE A 97 -2.28 -10.53 1.14
N SER A 98 -1.95 -11.41 0.21
CA SER A 98 -1.88 -12.86 0.45
C SER A 98 -0.54 -13.32 0.99
N LYS A 99 0.53 -12.58 0.73
CA LYS A 99 1.88 -12.89 1.21
C LYS A 99 2.69 -11.63 1.46
N ILE A 100 3.50 -11.69 2.51
CA ILE A 100 4.41 -10.63 2.91
C ILE A 100 5.83 -11.20 2.84
N GLY A 101 6.69 -10.53 2.08
CA GLY A 101 8.08 -10.89 1.87
C GLY A 101 9.02 -10.36 2.96
N GLU A 102 10.31 -10.53 2.73
CA GLU A 102 11.34 -10.14 3.70
C GLU A 102 11.55 -8.61 3.71
N GLY A 103 11.73 -8.03 4.90
CA GLY A 103 11.92 -6.58 5.06
C GLY A 103 10.65 -5.73 4.87
N VAL A 104 9.49 -6.37 4.67
CA VAL A 104 8.19 -5.71 4.63
C VAL A 104 7.58 -5.66 6.04
N HIS A 105 7.21 -4.47 6.49
CA HIS A 105 6.59 -4.23 7.78
C HIS A 105 5.08 -4.00 7.62
N VAL A 106 4.27 -4.65 8.45
CA VAL A 106 2.83 -4.36 8.54
C VAL A 106 2.64 -3.05 9.29
N LEU A 107 1.83 -2.15 8.72
CA LEU A 107 1.47 -0.87 9.33
C LEU A 107 0.06 -0.89 9.91
N ALA A 108 -0.85 -1.68 9.35
CA ALA A 108 -2.18 -1.87 9.91
C ALA A 108 -2.77 -3.22 9.53
N THR A 109 -3.60 -3.74 10.44
CA THR A 109 -4.38 -4.98 10.25
C THR A 109 -5.87 -4.72 10.39
N ARG A 110 -6.66 -5.68 9.92
CA ARG A 110 -8.10 -5.76 10.13
C ARG A 110 -8.48 -7.16 10.57
N THR A 111 -9.37 -7.26 11.54
CA THR A 111 -10.02 -8.52 11.91
C THR A 111 -11.09 -8.87 10.86
N THR A 112 -10.95 -10.01 10.16
CA THR A 112 -11.96 -10.52 9.22
C THR A 112 -13.15 -11.12 9.95
N SER A 113 -14.24 -11.42 9.22
CA SER A 113 -15.41 -12.11 9.77
C SER A 113 -15.08 -13.50 10.34
N SER A 114 -13.99 -14.13 9.90
CA SER A 114 -13.49 -15.40 10.45
C SER A 114 -12.64 -15.23 11.72
N GLY A 115 -12.43 -14.00 12.19
CA GLY A 115 -11.56 -13.68 13.33
C GLY A 115 -10.07 -13.65 13.00
N THR A 116 -9.69 -13.73 11.73
CA THR A 116 -8.29 -13.72 11.30
C THR A 116 -7.79 -12.29 11.15
N GLN A 117 -6.55 -12.02 11.55
CA GLN A 117 -5.90 -10.73 11.26
C GLN A 117 -5.39 -10.69 9.82
N GLN A 118 -5.90 -9.76 9.03
CA GLN A 118 -5.50 -9.51 7.65
C GLN A 118 -4.70 -8.21 7.57
N ALA A 119 -3.53 -8.23 6.96
CA ALA A 119 -2.77 -7.01 6.67
C ALA A 119 -3.51 -6.17 5.62
N VAL A 120 -3.67 -4.88 5.91
CA VAL A 120 -4.35 -3.89 5.05
C VAL A 120 -3.47 -2.69 4.72
N ALA A 121 -2.34 -2.53 5.42
CA ALA A 121 -1.29 -1.59 5.09
C ALA A 121 0.08 -2.18 5.40
N VAL A 122 1.04 -1.94 4.51
CA VAL A 122 2.42 -2.44 4.59
C VAL A 122 3.41 -1.37 4.13
N GLN A 123 4.66 -1.53 4.53
CA GLN A 123 5.76 -0.68 4.12
C GLN A 123 7.05 -1.48 3.91
N GLN A 124 7.79 -1.13 2.86
CA GLN A 124 9.15 -1.62 2.63
C GLN A 124 10.03 -0.43 2.30
N GLY A 125 11.01 -0.15 3.16
CA GLY A 125 11.81 1.07 3.07
C GLY A 125 10.92 2.32 3.05
N ASN A 126 10.95 3.03 1.94
CA ASN A 126 10.24 4.27 1.65
C ASN A 126 8.93 4.08 0.85
N ILE A 127 8.54 2.84 0.57
CA ILE A 127 7.34 2.50 -0.21
C ILE A 127 6.24 2.04 0.76
N ILE A 128 5.06 2.66 0.66
CA ILE A 128 3.84 2.26 1.38
C ILE A 128 2.84 1.63 0.41
N GLY A 129 2.17 0.58 0.86
CA GLY A 129 1.04 -0.02 0.18
C GLY A 129 -0.18 -0.12 1.09
N THR A 130 -1.35 0.36 0.64
CA THR A 130 -2.62 0.24 1.39
C THR A 130 -3.71 -0.39 0.53
N THR A 131 -4.53 -1.27 1.12
CA THR A 131 -5.67 -1.90 0.44
C THR A 131 -6.92 -1.03 0.45
N PHE A 132 -6.99 -0.06 1.36
CA PHE A 132 -8.09 0.90 1.53
C PHE A 132 -7.80 2.24 0.83
N HIS A 133 -8.83 3.10 0.80
CA HIS A 133 -8.85 4.45 0.26
C HIS A 133 -8.72 5.49 1.38
N PRO A 134 -7.48 5.84 1.80
CA PRO A 134 -7.23 6.84 2.84
C PRO A 134 -7.83 8.22 2.47
N GLU A 135 -7.90 8.54 1.19
CA GLU A 135 -8.42 9.79 0.65
C GLU A 135 -9.94 9.95 0.82
N LEU A 136 -10.64 8.86 1.13
CA LEU A 136 -12.09 8.84 1.40
C LEU A 136 -12.40 8.72 2.90
N SER A 137 -11.38 8.76 3.76
CA SER A 137 -11.54 8.73 5.22
C SER A 137 -11.48 10.15 5.82
N GLU A 138 -11.96 10.31 7.04
CA GLU A 138 -11.87 11.59 7.77
C GLU A 138 -10.49 11.83 8.40
N SER A 139 -9.64 10.79 8.48
CA SER A 139 -8.31 10.88 9.08
C SER A 139 -7.24 11.29 8.06
N TRP A 140 -6.40 12.23 8.48
CA TRP A 140 -5.24 12.68 7.71
C TRP A 140 -3.94 11.96 8.10
N ASP A 141 -3.98 11.03 9.05
CA ASP A 141 -2.80 10.41 9.65
C ASP A 141 -1.91 9.73 8.61
N TRP A 142 -2.51 8.99 7.67
CA TRP A 142 -1.77 8.33 6.59
C TRP A 142 -1.08 9.32 5.64
N HIS A 143 -1.75 10.43 5.34
CA HIS A 143 -1.19 11.49 4.49
C HIS A 143 -0.05 12.20 5.22
N HIS A 144 -0.22 12.52 6.51
CA HIS A 144 0.84 13.10 7.35
C HIS A 144 2.03 12.16 7.47
N TYR A 145 1.79 10.87 7.62
CA TYR A 145 2.84 9.87 7.67
C TYR A 145 3.62 9.79 6.36
N PHE A 146 2.93 9.76 5.22
CA PHE A 146 3.58 9.77 3.92
C PHE A 146 4.39 11.07 3.68
N LEU A 147 3.83 12.23 4.04
CA LEU A 147 4.56 13.51 3.99
C LEU A 147 5.80 13.48 4.89
N HIS A 148 5.70 12.90 6.09
CA HIS A 148 6.85 12.74 6.97
C HIS A 148 7.96 11.92 6.31
N LEU A 149 7.64 10.79 5.67
CA LEU A 149 8.60 10.00 4.90
C LEU A 149 9.26 10.82 3.78
N THR A 150 8.48 11.61 3.04
CA THR A 150 9.03 12.48 1.96
C THR A 150 10.00 13.53 2.51
N ILE A 151 9.67 14.15 3.63
CA ILE A 151 10.54 15.14 4.28
C ILE A 151 11.81 14.48 4.79
N GLN A 152 11.71 13.32 5.45
CA GLN A 152 12.88 12.58 5.94
C GLN A 152 13.82 12.17 4.80
N HIS A 153 13.27 11.65 3.70
CA HIS A 153 14.05 11.27 2.53
C HIS A 153 14.78 12.49 1.92
N SER A 154 14.10 13.64 1.74
CA SER A 154 14.74 14.85 1.19
C SER A 154 15.92 15.35 2.04
N ARG A 155 15.84 15.21 3.36
CA ARG A 155 16.92 15.58 4.29
C ARG A 155 18.12 14.65 4.17
N GLN A 156 17.91 13.37 3.88
CA GLN A 156 19.00 12.41 3.69
C GLN A 156 19.76 12.68 2.39
N VAL A 157 19.04 12.99 1.29
CA VAL A 157 19.64 13.31 -0.02
C VAL A 157 20.43 14.62 -0.01
N THR A 158 20.05 15.60 0.80
CA THR A 158 20.72 16.92 0.83
C THR A 158 22.05 16.89 1.61
N VAL A 159 22.31 15.83 2.39
CA VAL A 159 23.49 15.72 3.27
C VAL A 159 24.61 14.87 2.64
N THR A 160 24.38 14.30 1.45
CA THR A 160 25.35 13.56 0.64
C THR A 160 25.80 14.36 -0.56
#